data_AF-A0A6P0WZY1-F1
#
_entry.id   AF-A0A6P0WZY1-F1
#
_cell.length_a   1.000
_cell.length_b   1.000
_cell.length_c   1.000
_cell.angle_alpha   90.00
_cell.angle_beta   90.00
_cell.angle_gamma   90.00
#
_symmetry.space_group_name_H-M   'P 1'
#
loop_
_entity.id
_entity.type
_entity.pdbx_description
1 polymer ?
#
loop_
_entity_poly.entity_id
_entity_poly.type
_entity_poly.pdbx_seq_one_letter_code
_entity_poly.pdbx_strand_id
1 'polypeptide(L)'
;MKIRTILTLVVVAIALAGISLWMGKQAYSWLPPQATAESLLIDDLFSFLVTLGTFIFLGVIGALTYAVLFQQAGKYDFSDGPPIEGNITLEIVWTAIPLALVIWIATYSYQVYDQMSILGPMQHLHLASAEAAPMASEAEGAEGAVSAAERSSGAEGAEEAEGAVSAAERSSGAEVAPKNS
;
A
#
# COMPACT_ATOMS: atom_id res chain seq x y z
N MET A 1 -26.41 32.33 -25.77
CA MET A 1 -26.67 30.86 -25.85
C MET A 1 -28.12 30.59 -25.47
N LYS A 2 -28.78 29.59 -26.08
CA LYS A 2 -30.17 29.25 -25.74
C LYS A 2 -30.22 28.66 -24.33
N ILE A 3 -31.17 29.10 -23.48
CA ILE A 3 -31.28 28.65 -22.07
C ILE A 3 -31.31 27.13 -21.94
N ARG A 4 -31.90 26.44 -22.92
CA ARG A 4 -31.98 24.98 -23.00
C ARG A 4 -30.60 24.32 -23.04
N THR A 5 -29.65 24.89 -23.78
CA THR A 5 -28.28 24.37 -23.88
C THR A 5 -27.53 24.50 -22.55
N ILE A 6 -27.73 25.61 -21.85
CA ILE A 6 -27.14 25.83 -20.53
C ILE A 6 -27.70 24.79 -19.54
N LEU A 7 -29.03 24.59 -19.54
CA LEU A 7 -29.67 23.59 -18.69
C LEU A 7 -29.16 22.17 -18.98
N THR A 8 -29.02 21.78 -20.25
CA THR A 8 -28.49 20.45 -20.58
C THR A 8 -27.05 20.27 -20.12
N LEU A 9 -26.19 21.27 -20.28
CA LEU A 9 -24.80 21.19 -19.84
C LEU A 9 -24.70 21.11 -18.31
N VAL A 10 -25.54 21.85 -17.59
CA VAL A 10 -25.61 21.77 -16.12
C VAL A 10 -26.06 20.39 -15.66
N VAL A 11 -27.10 19.81 -16.27
CA VAL A 11 -27.57 18.46 -15.94
C VAL A 11 -26.49 17.42 -16.19
N VAL A 12 -25.78 17.50 -17.32
CA VAL A 12 -24.66 16.61 -17.62
C VAL A 12 -23.54 16.78 -16.59
N ALA A 13 -23.17 18.01 -16.24
CA ALA A 13 -22.13 18.27 -15.24
C ALA A 13 -22.51 17.70 -13.85
N ILE A 14 -23.77 17.84 -13.44
CA ILE A 14 -24.28 17.25 -12.18
C ILE A 14 -24.24 15.73 -12.24
N ALA A 15 -24.65 15.13 -13.36
CA ALA A 15 -24.60 13.68 -13.54
C ALA A 15 -23.15 13.16 -13.45
N LEU A 16 -22.21 13.83 -14.14
CA LEU A 16 -20.79 13.51 -14.07
C LEU A 16 -20.26 13.63 -12.64
N ALA A 17 -20.57 14.72 -11.94
CA ALA A 17 -20.17 14.90 -10.54
C ALA A 17 -20.74 13.78 -9.64
N GLY A 18 -22.01 13.40 -9.83
CA GLY A 18 -22.64 12.30 -9.10
C GLY A 18 -21.94 10.95 -9.33
N ILE A 19 -21.64 10.61 -10.57
CA ILE A 19 -20.91 9.38 -10.93
C ILE A 19 -19.50 9.41 -10.35
N SER A 20 -18.81 10.54 -10.43
CA SER A 20 -17.46 10.71 -9.87
C SER A 20 -17.44 10.53 -8.35
N LEU A 21 -18.40 11.13 -7.63
CA LEU A 21 -18.52 10.95 -6.18
C LEU A 21 -18.83 9.50 -5.79
N TRP A 22 -19.66 8.82 -6.59
CA TRP A 22 -19.91 7.40 -6.40
C TRP A 22 -18.63 6.57 -6.60
N MET A 23 -17.85 6.86 -7.64
CA MET A 23 -16.58 6.17 -7.89
C MET A 23 -15.55 6.42 -6.78
N GLY A 24 -15.45 7.64 -6.24
CA GLY A 24 -14.64 7.95 -5.07
C GLY A 24 -15.00 7.09 -3.86
N LYS A 25 -16.30 6.92 -3.59
CA LYS A 25 -16.75 6.02 -2.52
C LYS A 25 -16.36 4.56 -2.74
N GLN A 26 -16.34 4.10 -3.98
CA GLN A 26 -15.86 2.75 -4.30
C GLN A 26 -14.36 2.61 -4.09
N ALA A 27 -13.59 3.68 -4.27
CA ALA A 27 -12.13 3.68 -4.14
C ALA A 27 -11.64 3.19 -2.76
N TYR A 28 -12.38 3.48 -1.68
CA TYR A 28 -12.05 3.00 -0.33
C TYR A 28 -12.00 1.46 -0.23
N SER A 29 -12.74 0.75 -1.07
CA SER A 29 -12.75 -0.72 -1.07
C SER A 29 -11.53 -1.34 -1.77
N TRP A 30 -10.75 -0.54 -2.52
CA TRP A 30 -9.58 -1.02 -3.25
C TRP A 30 -8.32 -1.02 -2.38
N LEU A 31 -8.38 -0.33 -1.24
CA LEU A 31 -7.27 -0.19 -0.30
C LEU A 31 -7.36 -1.28 0.78
N PRO A 32 -6.20 -1.70 1.35
CA PRO A 32 -6.17 -2.62 2.47
C PRO A 32 -6.87 -2.02 3.71
N PRO A 33 -7.28 -2.85 4.69
CA PRO A 33 -7.90 -2.35 5.91
C PRO A 33 -6.97 -1.40 6.67
N GLN A 34 -7.56 -0.41 7.34
CA GLN A 34 -6.84 0.61 8.11
C GLN A 34 -5.96 -0.01 9.19
N ALA A 35 -4.67 0.32 9.16
CA ALA A 35 -3.68 -0.18 10.11
C ALA A 35 -3.18 0.91 11.07
N THR A 36 -3.32 2.19 10.72
CA THR A 36 -2.85 3.34 11.50
C THR A 36 -3.81 4.52 11.40
N ALA A 37 -3.63 5.54 12.25
CA ALA A 37 -4.39 6.79 12.09
C ALA A 37 -4.05 7.51 10.78
N GLU A 38 -2.80 7.42 10.33
CA GLU A 38 -2.31 8.04 9.09
C GLU A 38 -2.92 7.44 7.83
N SER A 39 -3.32 6.16 7.86
CA SER A 39 -3.90 5.52 6.68
C SER A 39 -5.26 6.12 6.31
N LEU A 40 -6.02 6.68 7.27
CA LEU A 40 -7.26 7.41 6.99
C LEU A 40 -7.02 8.63 6.08
N LEU A 41 -5.96 9.39 6.33
CA LEU A 41 -5.62 10.59 5.57
C LEU A 41 -5.25 10.25 4.12
N ILE A 42 -4.52 9.15 3.94
CA ILE A 42 -4.11 8.65 2.62
C ILE A 42 -5.32 8.13 1.85
N ASP A 43 -6.20 7.38 2.51
CA ASP A 43 -7.41 6.83 1.91
C ASP A 43 -8.35 7.92 1.42
N ASP A 44 -8.51 9.00 2.19
CA ASP A 44 -9.28 10.18 1.80
C ASP A 44 -8.65 10.92 0.62
N LEU A 45 -7.33 11.10 0.62
CA LEU A 45 -6.60 11.69 -0.51
C LEU A 45 -6.78 10.84 -1.78
N PHE A 46 -6.67 9.51 -1.66
CA PHE A 46 -6.84 8.59 -2.77
C PHE A 46 -8.27 8.65 -3.33
N SER A 47 -9.28 8.57 -2.47
CA SER A 47 -10.70 8.69 -2.86
C SER A 47 -10.99 10.03 -3.56
N PHE A 48 -10.41 11.13 -3.06
CA PHE A 48 -10.48 12.43 -3.72
C PHE A 48 -9.85 12.43 -5.12
N LEU A 49 -8.64 11.88 -5.27
CA LEU A 49 -7.96 11.77 -6.56
C LEU A 49 -8.74 10.91 -7.55
N VAL A 50 -9.32 9.79 -7.11
CA VAL A 50 -10.18 8.94 -7.94
C VAL A 50 -11.44 9.68 -8.37
N THR A 51 -12.09 10.40 -7.46
CA THR A 51 -13.25 11.24 -7.76
C THR A 51 -12.92 12.26 -8.85
N LEU A 52 -11.85 13.01 -8.65
CA LEU A 52 -11.42 14.07 -9.57
C LEU A 52 -10.96 13.51 -10.92
N GLY A 53 -10.17 12.44 -10.90
CA GLY A 53 -9.71 11.74 -12.10
C GLY A 53 -10.89 11.18 -12.90
N THR A 54 -11.88 10.58 -12.24
CA THR A 54 -13.10 10.07 -12.89
C THR A 54 -13.88 11.21 -13.54
N PHE A 55 -14.01 12.36 -12.87
CA PHE A 55 -14.72 13.52 -13.43
C PHE A 55 -14.07 14.02 -14.72
N ILE A 56 -12.75 14.19 -14.71
CA ILE A 56 -11.99 14.65 -15.88
C ILE A 56 -12.04 13.59 -16.99
N PHE A 57 -11.81 12.32 -16.64
CA PHE A 57 -11.82 11.21 -17.58
C PHE A 57 -13.16 11.10 -18.31
N LEU A 58 -14.29 11.09 -17.59
CA LEU A 58 -15.60 11.01 -18.21
C LEU A 58 -15.94 12.27 -19.01
N GLY A 59 -15.48 13.45 -18.58
CA GLY A 59 -15.62 14.68 -19.36
C GLY A 59 -14.92 14.59 -20.72
N VAL A 60 -13.66 14.15 -20.74
CA VAL A 60 -12.85 14.00 -21.96
C VAL A 60 -13.40 12.88 -22.84
N ILE A 61 -13.66 11.70 -22.28
CA ILE A 61 -14.22 10.55 -23.01
C ILE A 61 -15.61 10.88 -23.55
N GLY A 62 -16.45 11.60 -22.80
CA GLY A 62 -17.75 12.04 -23.26
C GLY A 62 -17.65 12.99 -24.45
N ALA A 63 -16.74 13.96 -24.39
CA ALA A 63 -16.48 14.88 -25.50
C ALA A 63 -15.95 14.15 -26.75
N LEU A 64 -15.01 13.22 -26.58
CA LEU A 64 -14.48 12.39 -27.67
C LEU A 64 -15.56 11.49 -28.27
N THR A 65 -16.35 10.83 -27.43
CA THR A 65 -17.45 9.96 -27.88
C THR A 65 -18.49 10.75 -28.66
N TYR A 66 -18.84 11.95 -28.19
CA TYR A 66 -19.74 12.84 -28.91
C TYR A 66 -19.16 13.21 -30.29
N ALA A 67 -17.87 13.58 -30.36
CA ALA A 67 -17.22 13.91 -31.61
C ALA A 67 -17.22 12.73 -32.60
N VAL A 68 -16.91 11.53 -32.14
CA VAL A 68 -16.86 10.33 -32.99
C VAL A 68 -18.25 9.94 -33.51
N LEU A 69 -19.28 10.01 -32.67
CA LEU A 69 -20.62 9.55 -33.03
C LEU A 69 -21.44 10.58 -33.83
N PHE A 70 -21.29 11.86 -33.53
CA PHE A 70 -22.15 12.91 -34.09
C PHE A 70 -21.44 13.84 -35.08
N GLN A 71 -20.10 13.90 -35.05
CA GLN A 71 -19.32 14.75 -35.94
C GLN A 71 -18.70 13.98 -37.12
N GLN A 72 -19.26 12.81 -37.46
CA GLN A 72 -18.82 12.00 -38.58
C GLN A 72 -19.21 12.66 -39.93
N ALA A 73 -18.30 12.61 -40.91
CA ALA A 73 -18.58 13.04 -42.28
C ALA A 73 -19.67 12.17 -42.94
N GLY A 74 -20.40 12.76 -43.88
CA GLY A 74 -21.43 12.03 -44.64
C GLY A 74 -20.84 10.84 -45.42
N LYS A 75 -21.62 9.77 -45.63
CA LYS A 75 -21.18 8.52 -46.29
C LYS A 75 -20.53 8.70 -47.68
N TYR A 76 -20.75 9.85 -48.32
CA TYR A 76 -20.23 10.20 -49.63
C TYR A 76 -19.61 11.61 -49.66
N ASP A 77 -19.27 12.15 -48.49
CA ASP A 77 -18.59 13.43 -48.37
C ASP A 77 -17.07 13.22 -48.34
N PHE A 78 -16.43 13.62 -49.43
CA PHE A 78 -14.97 13.61 -49.59
C PHE A 78 -14.39 15.03 -49.63
N SER A 79 -15.20 16.03 -49.29
CA SER A 79 -14.71 17.40 -49.18
C SER A 79 -13.84 17.55 -47.94
N ASP A 80 -12.85 18.43 -48.01
CA ASP A 80 -12.06 18.77 -46.84
C ASP A 80 -12.93 19.52 -45.82
N GLY A 81 -12.70 19.25 -44.54
CA GLY A 81 -13.35 19.97 -43.45
C GLY A 81 -13.07 21.48 -43.55
N PRO A 82 -13.99 22.35 -43.09
CA PRO A 82 -13.76 23.79 -43.08
C PRO A 82 -12.44 24.12 -42.37
N PRO A 83 -11.59 25.01 -42.92
CA PRO A 83 -10.33 25.39 -42.30
C PRO A 83 -10.61 26.31 -41.10
N ILE A 84 -10.95 25.70 -39.97
CA ILE A 84 -11.11 26.39 -38.68
C ILE A 84 -9.81 26.20 -37.92
N GLU A 85 -9.04 27.27 -37.83
CA GLU A 85 -7.75 27.27 -37.15
C GLU A 85 -7.81 28.16 -35.91
N GLY A 86 -7.46 27.57 -34.76
CA GLY A 86 -7.18 28.28 -33.53
C GLY A 86 -8.40 28.84 -32.77
N ASN A 87 -8.18 29.07 -31.48
CA ASN A 87 -9.03 29.91 -30.64
C ASN A 87 -8.21 30.31 -29.41
N ILE A 88 -7.53 31.46 -29.47
CA ILE A 88 -6.64 31.94 -28.40
C ILE A 88 -7.33 31.97 -27.04
N THR A 89 -8.62 32.33 -26.98
CA THR A 89 -9.37 32.34 -25.72
C THR A 89 -9.52 30.94 -25.14
N LEU A 90 -9.90 29.96 -25.97
CA LEU A 90 -9.98 28.55 -25.55
C LEU A 90 -8.59 28.03 -25.17
N GLU A 91 -7.57 28.45 -25.91
CA GLU A 91 -6.18 28.02 -25.71
C GLU A 91 -5.57 28.52 -24.39
N ILE A 92 -6.01 29.68 -23.91
CA ILE A 92 -5.61 30.19 -22.60
C ILE A 92 -6.44 29.51 -21.50
N VAL A 93 -7.75 29.39 -21.70
CA VAL A 93 -8.66 28.83 -20.69
C VAL A 93 -8.34 27.36 -20.40
N TRP A 94 -8.16 26.54 -21.43
CA TRP A 94 -7.90 25.10 -21.26
C TRP A 94 -6.49 24.76 -20.76
N THR A 95 -5.57 25.73 -20.67
CA THR A 95 -4.20 25.54 -20.16
C THR A 95 -4.09 26.11 -18.75
N ALA A 96 -4.68 27.28 -18.52
CA ALA A 96 -4.76 27.90 -17.21
C ALA A 96 -5.56 27.04 -16.22
N ILE A 97 -6.67 26.42 -16.64
CA ILE A 97 -7.50 25.60 -15.76
C ILE A 97 -6.72 24.36 -15.25
N PRO A 98 -6.12 23.51 -16.12
CA PRO A 98 -5.31 22.38 -15.65
C PRO A 98 -4.12 22.82 -14.80
N LEU A 99 -3.45 23.92 -15.15
CA LEU A 99 -2.34 24.44 -14.35
C LEU A 99 -2.78 24.82 -12.92
N ALA A 100 -3.86 25.59 -12.80
CA ALA A 100 -4.41 25.99 -11.51
C ALA A 100 -4.89 24.77 -10.70
N LEU A 101 -5.50 23.78 -11.38
CA LEU A 101 -5.95 22.53 -10.78
C LEU A 101 -4.77 21.73 -10.19
N VAL A 102 -3.65 21.61 -10.91
CA VAL A 102 -2.45 20.94 -10.38
C VAL A 102 -1.89 21.65 -9.15
N ILE A 103 -1.77 22.99 -9.20
CA ILE A 103 -1.28 23.79 -8.06
C ILE A 103 -2.17 23.60 -6.83
N TRP A 104 -3.50 23.58 -7.03
CA TRP A 104 -4.45 23.30 -5.97
C TRP A 104 -4.21 21.91 -5.37
N ILE A 105 -4.22 20.86 -6.18
CA ILE A 105 -4.03 19.48 -5.70
C ILE A 105 -2.70 19.34 -4.96
N ALA A 106 -1.63 19.96 -5.46
CA ALA A 106 -0.34 19.95 -4.77
C ALA A 106 -0.43 20.58 -3.38
N THR A 107 -1.13 21.72 -3.26
CA THR A 107 -1.36 22.39 -1.98
C THR A 107 -2.19 21.52 -1.03
N TYR A 108 -3.24 20.87 -1.54
CA TYR A 108 -4.07 19.96 -0.77
C TYR A 108 -3.27 18.75 -0.29
N SER A 109 -2.51 18.11 -1.18
CA SER A 109 -1.62 16.99 -0.85
C SER A 109 -0.59 17.37 0.22
N TYR A 110 0.00 18.57 0.11
CA TYR A 110 0.92 19.08 1.13
C TYR A 110 0.26 19.25 2.50
N GLN A 111 -0.97 19.74 2.57
CA GLN A 111 -1.71 19.85 3.84
C GLN A 111 -1.99 18.49 4.48
N VAL A 112 -2.29 17.47 3.67
CA VAL A 112 -2.45 16.09 4.16
C VAL A 112 -1.11 15.56 4.69
N TYR A 113 -0.02 15.80 3.96
CA TYR A 113 1.33 15.41 4.39
C TYR A 113 1.77 16.08 5.69
N ASP A 114 1.53 17.38 5.86
CA ASP A 114 1.87 18.13 7.07
C ASP A 114 1.11 17.60 8.31
N GLN A 115 -0.17 17.23 8.14
CA GLN A 115 -0.94 16.59 9.20
C GLN A 115 -0.33 15.25 9.63
N MET A 116 0.12 14.41 8.70
CA MET A 116 0.81 13.17 9.05
C MET A 116 2.16 13.43 9.74
N SER A 117 2.88 14.47 9.29
CA SER A 117 4.14 14.89 9.92
C SER A 117 3.96 15.40 11.35
N ILE A 118 2.78 15.94 11.69
CA ILE A 118 2.48 16.45 13.03
C ILE A 118 2.02 15.33 13.98
N LEU A 119 1.44 14.25 13.43
CA LEU A 119 0.90 13.11 14.18
C LEU A 119 1.96 12.07 14.56
N GLY A 120 3.16 12.12 13.97
CA GLY A 120 4.29 11.29 14.40
C GLY A 120 5.64 11.76 13.85
N PRO A 121 6.73 11.79 14.66
CA PRO A 121 8.06 11.97 14.12
C PRO A 121 8.40 10.78 13.22
N MET A 122 8.55 11.02 11.92
CA MET A 122 9.22 10.09 11.00
C MET A 122 10.68 9.79 11.42
N GLN A 123 11.18 10.40 12.50
CA GLN A 123 12.50 10.19 13.10
C GLN A 123 12.69 8.86 13.85
N HIS A 124 11.66 8.09 14.22
CA HIS A 124 11.85 6.94 15.11
C HIS A 124 12.03 5.56 14.45
N LEU A 125 11.92 5.41 13.13
CA LEU A 125 12.05 4.10 12.46
C LEU A 125 13.47 3.73 12.00
N HIS A 126 14.45 4.64 12.07
CA HIS A 126 15.86 4.33 11.80
C HIS A 126 16.71 4.10 13.06
N LEU A 127 16.22 4.51 14.24
CA LEU A 127 16.91 4.33 15.53
C LEU A 127 16.31 3.18 16.36
N ALA A 128 15.03 2.86 16.19
CA ALA A 128 14.41 1.71 16.88
C ALA A 128 14.83 0.35 16.28
N SER A 129 15.35 0.33 15.04
CA SER A 129 15.98 -0.87 14.46
C SER A 129 17.44 -1.06 14.91
N ALA A 130 18.05 -0.05 15.52
CA ALA A 130 19.42 -0.13 16.04
C ALA A 130 19.48 -0.55 17.53
N GLU A 131 18.38 -0.43 18.28
CA GLU A 131 18.32 -0.73 19.71
C GLU A 131 17.48 -1.99 20.05
N ALA A 132 17.35 -2.92 19.09
CA ALA A 132 16.73 -4.23 19.30
C ALA A 132 17.73 -5.39 19.17
N ALA A 133 19.02 -5.12 19.41
CA ALA A 133 20.05 -6.16 19.47
C ALA A 133 20.94 -6.02 20.72
N PRO A 134 20.45 -6.39 21.92
CA PRO A 134 21.34 -6.83 22.97
C PRO A 134 21.66 -8.32 22.74
N MET A 135 22.85 -8.55 22.19
CA MET A 135 23.75 -9.67 22.48
C MET A 135 23.23 -11.12 22.29
N ALA A 136 23.70 -11.76 21.21
CA ALA A 136 24.17 -13.15 21.30
C ALA A 136 25.27 -13.39 20.25
N SER A 137 26.47 -13.67 20.76
CA SER A 137 27.46 -14.59 20.19
C SER A 137 28.16 -14.14 18.91
N GLU A 138 29.37 -13.63 19.11
CA GLU A 138 30.52 -13.77 18.21
C GLU A 138 30.49 -15.13 17.50
N ALA A 139 30.44 -15.11 16.18
CA ALA A 139 30.71 -16.27 15.33
C ALA A 139 31.67 -15.81 14.22
N GLU A 140 32.88 -15.44 14.61
CA GLU A 140 34.05 -15.49 13.73
C GLU A 140 35.23 -16.05 14.52
N GLY A 141 35.74 -17.20 14.06
CA GLY A 141 37.08 -17.67 14.43
C GLY A 141 37.14 -18.98 15.21
N ALA A 142 36.69 -20.11 14.63
CA ALA A 142 37.17 -21.43 15.07
C ALA A 142 36.94 -22.57 14.05
N GLU A 143 37.21 -22.35 12.75
CA GLU A 143 37.31 -23.46 11.78
C GLU A 143 38.54 -24.38 12.00
N GLY A 144 39.30 -24.19 13.08
CA GLY A 144 40.48 -25.00 13.43
C GLY A 144 40.30 -26.04 14.54
N ALA A 145 39.18 -26.04 15.28
CA ALA A 145 39.06 -26.83 16.51
C ALA A 145 38.44 -28.22 16.33
N VAL A 146 37.79 -28.49 15.19
CA VAL A 146 37.09 -29.77 14.94
C VAL A 146 38.08 -30.93 14.73
N SER A 147 39.32 -30.66 14.30
CA SER A 147 40.34 -31.69 14.08
C SER A 147 41.07 -32.15 15.36
N ALA A 148 41.01 -31.37 16.45
CA ALA A 148 41.72 -31.68 17.69
C ALA A 148 40.87 -32.41 18.75
N ALA A 149 39.55 -32.20 18.74
CA ALA A 149 38.65 -32.79 19.74
C ALA A 149 38.33 -34.28 19.49
N GLU A 150 38.36 -34.76 18.24
CA GLU A 150 38.18 -36.19 17.93
C GLU A 150 39.32 -37.08 18.44
N ARG A 151 40.49 -36.50 18.79
CA ARG A 151 41.60 -37.26 19.39
C ARG A 151 41.56 -37.36 20.92
N SER A 152 40.68 -36.61 21.59
CA SER A 152 40.58 -36.61 23.06
C SER A 152 39.40 -37.43 23.59
N SER A 153 38.36 -37.65 22.78
CA SER A 153 37.14 -38.39 23.18
C SER A 153 37.35 -39.92 23.27
N GLY A 154 38.49 -40.43 22.81
CA GLY A 154 38.81 -41.87 22.79
C GLY A 154 39.33 -42.47 24.10
N ALA A 155 39.42 -41.70 25.20
CA ALA A 155 40.08 -42.17 26.43
C ALA A 155 39.18 -42.22 27.68
N GLU A 156 38.03 -41.56 27.72
CA GLU A 156 37.19 -41.49 28.93
C GLU A 156 36.02 -42.52 28.96
N GLY A 157 35.81 -43.28 27.89
CA GLY A 157 34.77 -44.32 27.81
C GLY A 157 35.07 -45.63 28.56
N ALA A 158 36.16 -45.69 29.34
CA ALA A 158 36.59 -46.93 30.00
C ALA A 158 36.24 -47.01 31.50
N GLU A 159 35.95 -45.89 32.18
CA GLU A 159 35.72 -45.91 33.65
C GLU A 159 34.24 -45.87 34.07
N GLU A 160 33.31 -45.47 33.20
CA GLU A 160 31.89 -45.37 33.56
C GLU A 160 31.15 -46.73 33.50
N ALA A 161 31.74 -47.75 32.85
CA ALA A 161 31.14 -49.07 32.71
C ALA A 161 31.22 -49.94 33.99
N GLU A 162 32.12 -49.64 34.95
CA GLU A 162 32.25 -50.43 36.18
C GLU A 162 31.37 -49.91 37.34
N GLY A 163 30.95 -48.64 37.32
CA GLY A 163 30.12 -48.03 38.37
C GLY A 163 28.63 -48.41 38.30
N ALA A 164 28.11 -48.68 37.10
CA ALA A 164 26.69 -48.93 36.87
C ALA A 164 26.22 -50.33 37.31
N VAL A 165 27.15 -51.30 37.44
CA VAL A 165 26.81 -52.69 37.80
C VAL A 165 26.61 -52.86 39.33
N SER A 166 27.25 -52.03 40.16
CA SER A 166 27.21 -52.14 41.63
C SER A 166 25.93 -51.56 42.28
N ALA A 167 25.20 -50.67 41.59
CA ALA A 167 24.01 -50.01 42.12
C ALA A 167 22.71 -50.79 41.91
N ALA A 168 22.68 -51.78 41.00
CA ALA A 168 21.46 -52.50 40.62
C ALA A 168 21.09 -53.67 41.57
N GLU A 169 22.02 -54.21 42.35
CA GLU A 169 21.74 -55.35 43.25
C GLU A 169 21.16 -54.95 44.62
N ARG A 170 21.11 -53.66 44.97
CA ARG A 170 20.69 -53.21 46.33
C ARG A 170 19.23 -52.78 46.47
N SER A 171 18.42 -52.83 45.41
CA SER A 171 17.02 -52.34 45.43
C SER A 171 15.97 -53.43 45.12
N SER A 172 16.27 -54.70 45.38
CA SER A 172 15.28 -55.79 45.35
C SER A 172 15.14 -56.37 46.76
N GLY A 173 14.23 -55.80 47.56
CA GLY A 173 13.91 -56.33 48.89
C GLY A 173 12.96 -55.43 49.68
N ALA A 174 11.85 -56.02 50.12
CA ALA A 174 10.80 -55.54 51.04
C ALA A 174 9.68 -54.68 50.42
N GLU A 175 8.51 -55.20 50.01
CA GLU A 175 7.47 -56.00 50.71
C GLU A 175 6.40 -55.12 51.41
N VAL A 176 5.21 -55.07 50.76
CA VAL A 176 3.81 -55.22 51.23
C VAL A 176 3.27 -54.36 52.40
N ALA A 177 2.13 -53.66 52.18
CA ALA A 177 0.81 -53.82 52.85
C ALA A 177 -0.23 -52.73 52.36
N PRO A 178 -1.55 -52.77 52.70
CA PRO A 178 -2.60 -52.90 51.68
C PRO A 178 -3.70 -51.80 51.69
N LYS A 179 -4.54 -51.82 50.65
CA LYS A 179 -5.80 -51.06 50.50
C LYS A 179 -6.98 -51.90 51.02
N ASN A 180 -7.82 -51.38 51.93
CA ASN A 180 -9.28 -51.18 51.74
C ASN A 180 -9.99 -50.64 53.00
N SER A 181 -11.23 -50.17 52.76
CA SER A 181 -12.33 -49.90 53.69
C SER A 181 -12.45 -50.80 54.92
#